data_AF-A0AA41PTY6-F1
#
_entry.id   AF-A0AA41PTY6-F1
#
_cell.length_a   1.000
_cell.length_b   1.000
_cell.length_c   1.000
_cell.angle_alpha   90.00
_cell.angle_beta   90.00
_cell.angle_gamma   90.00
#
_symmetry.space_group_name_H-M   'P 1'
#
loop_
_entity.id
_entity.type
_entity.pdbx_description
1 polymer ?
#
loop_
_entity_poly.entity_id
_entity_poly.type
_entity_poly.pdbx_seq_one_letter_code
_entity_poly.pdbx_strand_id
1 'polypeptide(L)'
;MSTNQPPGDGNHADRADRMDDAERAGHTDDADRGDHATPAPDRDLDPDRSRTHRPLPPPAGLGGAAAAGVGAGGGEAAGPGGPAASGPDAAGLVAAGPDAAGAAVPGPALSSLAVPGLALPGLTMPGTARPGRAVPSVPAHPAPLEEGPPSYRLPSTAGTPYSGGRRDALRHEHVAVVDLGYGDAGKGTIVDYLCRRGRATGNGIPVSTVVRFNGGPQAAHNVVTDDGRHHTFAQFGSGMFTHGVETHLSRFMLVDPLALAAEADHLTALGATGAFAWLSIDREALLVTPYHAAANQARERARGDARHGSCGMGVGETAAYALAHPEDAPRVGDCQDPPRLRRLLTALHDRLADELGPLPLVPDVDDCVTAFRGFAQTARIVDRTHTTKLLRRGRVVFEGAQGVLLDEWYGFHPYTTWSTTTFANVDELLADAGESALRLGVVRTFTPRHGPGPLVTEEPRLTAALPDRYNGTGPWQGAFRVGHFDAVAYRYAVEVCGGVDALAVTHLDAPWQVPLGVCHAYRVDGERIDRLPVGPREDLAGRAELTARLMRAEPVYQVQRGAQRYWPDDGCPHRAEDWSTTVEPRAWPNVIADALGAPVVVRSSGPRTGDKAQASVLLSSNK
;
A
#
# COMPACT_ATOMS: atom_id res chain seq x y z
N MET A 1 15.75 -73.08 17.98
CA MET A 1 14.46 -73.37 17.31
C MET A 1 14.37 -72.41 16.13
N SER A 2 15.12 -72.68 15.05
CA SER A 2 14.71 -73.46 13.86
C SER A 2 13.60 -72.73 13.09
N THR A 3 13.66 -72.37 11.81
CA THR A 3 14.60 -72.53 10.67
C THR A 3 13.92 -71.71 9.55
N ASN A 4 14.53 -70.67 8.97
CA ASN A 4 15.30 -70.69 7.72
C ASN A 4 14.71 -71.56 6.58
N GLN A 5 14.25 -70.95 5.48
CA GLN A 5 14.85 -71.13 4.12
C GLN A 5 14.07 -70.40 2.97
N PRO A 6 14.80 -69.81 1.98
CA PRO A 6 14.39 -69.46 0.60
C PRO A 6 14.67 -70.70 -0.33
N PRO A 7 14.89 -70.68 -1.68
CA PRO A 7 15.00 -69.64 -2.73
C PRO A 7 14.39 -70.03 -4.13
N GLY A 8 14.72 -69.29 -5.21
CA GLY A 8 15.10 -69.93 -6.49
C GLY A 8 14.27 -69.69 -7.77
N ASP A 9 14.87 -68.89 -8.67
CA ASP A 9 15.11 -69.11 -10.11
C ASP A 9 14.02 -69.61 -11.10
N GLY A 10 13.92 -68.91 -12.25
CA GLY A 10 14.18 -69.57 -13.53
C GLY A 10 13.15 -69.44 -14.68
N ASN A 11 13.55 -68.70 -15.72
CA ASN A 11 13.37 -68.94 -17.18
C ASN A 11 11.98 -69.02 -17.86
N HIS A 12 11.78 -68.13 -18.85
CA HIS A 12 11.64 -68.42 -20.31
C HIS A 12 11.24 -67.13 -21.07
N ALA A 13 12.12 -66.55 -21.89
CA ALA A 13 12.29 -66.77 -23.34
C ALA A 13 11.34 -65.95 -24.24
N ASP A 14 11.86 -64.81 -24.68
CA ASP A 14 11.96 -64.31 -26.06
C ASP A 14 10.97 -64.78 -27.14
N ARG A 15 10.29 -63.81 -27.80
CA ARG A 15 10.02 -63.84 -29.25
C ARG A 15 9.63 -62.47 -29.80
N ALA A 16 10.38 -62.06 -30.81
CA ALA A 16 10.23 -60.87 -31.62
C ALA A 16 9.25 -61.05 -32.81
N ASP A 17 8.96 -59.88 -33.41
CA ASP A 17 8.74 -59.61 -34.84
C ASP A 17 7.33 -59.46 -35.44
N ARG A 18 7.30 -58.46 -36.35
CA ARG A 18 6.41 -58.13 -37.51
C ARG A 18 5.35 -57.06 -37.22
N MET A 19 5.48 -55.80 -37.68
CA MET A 19 5.62 -55.23 -39.05
C MET A 19 4.56 -55.69 -40.05
N ASP A 20 3.69 -54.75 -40.45
CA ASP A 20 3.34 -54.31 -41.83
C ASP A 20 1.98 -53.55 -41.75
N ASP A 21 1.90 -52.25 -41.98
CA ASP A 21 1.98 -51.45 -43.23
C ASP A 21 0.75 -51.52 -44.15
N ALA A 22 0.49 -50.35 -44.78
CA ALA A 22 -0.33 -50.08 -45.98
C ALA A 22 -1.87 -50.09 -45.82
N GLU A 23 -2.67 -49.16 -46.39
CA GLU A 23 -2.53 -48.16 -47.46
C GLU A 23 -3.72 -47.16 -47.34
N ARG A 24 -3.57 -45.83 -47.55
CA ARG A 24 -3.71 -45.05 -48.82
C ARG A 24 -5.07 -45.27 -49.52
N ALA A 25 -5.73 -44.32 -50.18
CA ALA A 25 -5.52 -42.96 -50.67
C ALA A 25 -6.95 -42.40 -50.93
N GLY A 26 -7.27 -41.15 -51.26
CA GLY A 26 -6.55 -40.00 -51.78
C GLY A 26 -7.58 -39.11 -52.53
N HIS A 27 -7.13 -37.89 -52.89
CA HIS A 27 -7.67 -37.00 -53.94
C HIS A 27 -8.95 -36.21 -53.61
N THR A 28 -9.12 -34.93 -53.95
CA THR A 28 -8.36 -34.01 -54.85
C THR A 28 -8.76 -32.55 -54.63
N ASP A 29 -7.78 -31.66 -54.80
CA ASP A 29 -7.72 -30.38 -55.55
C ASP A 29 -8.99 -29.59 -55.90
N ASP A 30 -8.96 -28.28 -55.61
CA ASP A 30 -8.71 -27.14 -56.53
C ASP A 30 -9.35 -25.85 -55.95
N ALA A 31 -8.57 -24.82 -55.60
CA ALA A 31 -8.19 -23.70 -56.46
C ALA A 31 -9.37 -22.76 -56.83
N ASP A 32 -9.28 -21.49 -56.42
CA ASP A 32 -8.90 -20.36 -57.29
C ASP A 32 -9.52 -19.01 -56.83
N ARG A 33 -8.69 -17.96 -56.87
CA ARG A 33 -8.95 -16.49 -56.99
C ARG A 33 -10.00 -15.84 -56.05
N GLY A 34 -9.70 -14.79 -55.29
CA GLY A 34 -8.78 -13.68 -55.50
C GLY A 34 -9.59 -12.37 -55.46
N ASP A 35 -9.32 -11.45 -54.54
CA ASP A 35 -9.23 -10.04 -54.91
C ASP A 35 -8.57 -9.17 -53.84
N HIS A 36 -7.96 -8.10 -54.36
CA HIS A 36 -7.07 -7.14 -53.74
C HIS A 36 -7.78 -6.14 -52.81
N ALA A 37 -7.08 -5.64 -51.79
CA ALA A 37 -6.80 -4.19 -51.65
C ALA A 37 -6.05 -3.88 -50.33
N THR A 38 -4.75 -3.62 -50.47
CA THR A 38 -3.98 -2.72 -49.60
C THR A 38 -4.42 -1.28 -49.87
N PRO A 39 -4.20 -0.34 -48.92
CA PRO A 39 -3.47 0.84 -49.35
C PRO A 39 -2.38 1.26 -48.36
N ALA A 40 -1.25 1.63 -48.93
CA ALA A 40 -0.26 2.58 -48.40
C ALA A 40 0.12 3.46 -49.60
N PRO A 41 0.95 4.50 -49.43
CA PRO A 41 0.96 5.59 -48.44
C PRO A 41 0.68 6.94 -49.15
N ASP A 42 0.38 8.02 -48.42
CA ASP A 42 0.47 9.37 -48.99
C ASP A 42 1.62 10.14 -48.33
N ARG A 43 2.48 10.70 -49.19
CA ARG A 43 3.61 11.55 -48.88
C ARG A 43 3.46 12.88 -49.63
N ASP A 44 3.81 13.93 -48.88
CA ASP A 44 4.47 15.18 -49.28
C ASP A 44 3.68 16.43 -49.68
N LEU A 45 4.30 17.55 -49.23
CA LEU A 45 4.19 18.99 -49.57
C LEU A 45 3.19 19.80 -48.72
N ASP A 46 3.52 20.92 -48.05
CA ASP A 46 4.72 21.76 -47.83
C ASP A 46 4.26 22.84 -46.76
N PRO A 47 5.15 23.61 -46.08
CA PRO A 47 4.85 24.39 -44.89
C PRO A 47 4.57 25.87 -45.20
N ASP A 48 4.39 26.64 -44.12
CA ASP A 48 4.26 28.10 -44.04
C ASP A 48 2.83 28.66 -44.10
N ARG A 49 2.33 29.06 -42.92
CA ARG A 49 1.57 30.30 -42.77
C ARG A 49 1.61 30.80 -41.32
N SER A 50 2.58 31.66 -41.10
CA SER A 50 2.57 32.70 -40.08
C SER A 50 1.24 33.46 -40.00
N ARG A 51 0.62 33.53 -38.80
CA ARG A 51 -0.25 34.65 -38.42
C ARG A 51 -0.06 35.03 -36.96
N THR A 52 0.62 36.15 -36.82
CA THR A 52 0.71 37.04 -35.67
C THR A 52 -0.65 37.39 -35.07
N HIS A 53 -0.80 37.31 -33.74
CA HIS A 53 -1.71 38.19 -33.01
C HIS A 53 -1.05 38.74 -31.74
N ARG A 54 -1.05 40.08 -31.69
CA ARG A 54 -0.55 40.98 -30.64
C ARG A 54 -1.47 40.94 -29.40
N PRO A 55 -0.95 41.21 -28.19
CA PRO A 55 -1.72 41.23 -26.95
C PRO A 55 -2.44 42.57 -26.70
N LEU A 56 -3.56 42.52 -25.98
CA LEU A 56 -4.34 43.67 -25.47
C LEU A 56 -4.79 43.37 -24.01
N PRO A 57 -5.16 44.40 -23.22
CA PRO A 57 -4.47 44.81 -21.98
C PRO A 57 -5.17 44.35 -20.69
N PRO A 58 -4.57 44.56 -19.48
CA PRO A 58 -5.20 44.18 -18.22
C PRO A 58 -6.24 45.21 -17.77
N PRO A 59 -7.33 44.80 -17.09
CA PRO A 59 -8.19 45.75 -16.40
C PRO A 59 -7.65 46.10 -15.01
N ALA A 60 -7.87 47.38 -14.70
CA ALA A 60 -7.47 48.16 -13.54
C ALA A 60 -7.91 47.62 -12.17
N GLY A 61 -7.16 48.01 -11.14
CA GLY A 61 -7.47 47.76 -9.75
C GLY A 61 -8.44 48.76 -9.10
N LEU A 62 -8.82 48.39 -7.88
CA LEU A 62 -9.29 49.21 -6.76
C LEU A 62 -8.64 48.52 -5.54
N GLY A 63 -7.89 49.15 -4.65
CA GLY A 63 -8.02 50.47 -4.04
C GLY A 63 -7.99 50.21 -2.52
N GLY A 64 -6.90 50.57 -1.85
CA GLY A 64 -6.61 50.18 -0.46
C GLY A 64 -7.15 51.13 0.61
N ALA A 65 -6.92 50.74 1.87
CA ALA A 65 -6.78 51.59 3.06
C ALA A 65 -6.11 50.73 4.17
N ALA A 66 -4.84 50.94 4.52
CA ALA A 66 -4.33 51.82 5.60
C ALA A 66 -4.88 51.42 6.99
N ALA A 67 -4.11 50.72 7.84
CA ALA A 67 -3.02 51.18 8.73
C ALA A 67 -3.50 51.92 9.99
N ALA A 68 -3.27 51.31 11.16
CA ALA A 68 -3.01 51.98 12.44
C ALA A 68 -2.19 51.04 13.33
N GLY A 69 -1.08 51.54 13.87
CA GLY A 69 -0.16 50.79 14.71
C GLY A 69 -0.19 51.17 16.19
N VAL A 70 0.96 50.87 16.82
CA VAL A 70 1.49 51.32 18.12
C VAL A 70 1.18 50.45 19.35
N GLY A 71 2.26 50.00 20.01
CA GLY A 71 2.26 49.64 21.42
C GLY A 71 3.42 48.73 21.86
N ALA A 72 4.59 49.32 22.13
CA ALA A 72 5.72 48.67 22.78
C ALA A 72 5.71 48.92 24.30
N GLY A 73 6.34 48.00 25.07
CA GLY A 73 6.70 48.12 26.49
C GLY A 73 6.62 46.73 27.16
N GLY A 74 7.59 46.16 27.89
CA GLY A 74 8.81 46.68 28.52
C GLY A 74 8.78 46.37 30.03
N GLY A 75 9.76 45.59 30.53
CA GLY A 75 10.10 45.39 31.97
C GLY A 75 9.90 43.94 32.46
N GLU A 76 10.95 43.13 32.71
CA GLU A 76 11.86 43.08 33.90
C GLU A 76 11.13 42.70 35.21
N ALA A 77 11.60 41.84 36.13
CA ALA A 77 12.88 41.15 36.34
C ALA A 77 12.74 40.06 37.46
N ALA A 78 13.84 39.31 37.63
CA ALA A 78 14.39 38.77 38.89
C ALA A 78 13.97 37.37 39.41
N GLY A 79 14.93 36.44 39.38
CA GLY A 79 15.13 35.39 40.40
C GLY A 79 15.73 35.97 41.70
N PRO A 80 16.40 35.21 42.60
CA PRO A 80 17.02 33.88 42.44
C PRO A 80 16.85 32.92 43.65
N GLY A 81 17.44 31.71 43.58
CA GLY A 81 17.86 30.97 44.79
C GLY A 81 17.78 29.43 44.71
N GLY A 82 18.92 28.75 44.48
CA GLY A 82 19.16 27.37 44.96
C GLY A 82 19.54 27.34 46.47
N PRO A 83 19.98 26.22 47.10
CA PRO A 83 20.78 25.13 46.51
C PRO A 83 20.52 23.67 47.00
N ALA A 84 21.09 22.73 46.22
CA ALA A 84 21.83 21.49 46.53
C ALA A 84 21.52 20.51 47.71
N ALA A 85 21.41 19.24 47.30
CA ALA A 85 22.12 18.02 47.76
C ALA A 85 21.69 17.26 49.04
N SER A 86 21.40 15.95 48.85
CA SER A 86 21.95 14.83 49.65
C SER A 86 21.47 13.46 49.09
N GLY A 87 22.41 12.56 48.78
CA GLY A 87 22.23 11.11 48.96
C GLY A 87 22.67 10.72 50.39
N PRO A 88 22.76 9.43 50.80
CA PRO A 88 22.85 8.20 49.99
C PRO A 88 21.96 7.02 50.49
N ASP A 89 22.05 5.90 49.77
CA ASP A 89 22.21 4.51 50.26
C ASP A 89 21.38 3.45 49.54
N ALA A 90 22.11 2.41 49.15
CA ALA A 90 21.69 1.27 48.35
C ALA A 90 21.36 0.06 49.22
N ALA A 91 20.41 -0.78 48.78
CA ALA A 91 20.45 -2.23 48.93
C ALA A 91 19.31 -2.91 48.13
N GLY A 92 19.64 -3.97 47.38
CA GLY A 92 18.69 -5.06 47.06
C GLY A 92 18.42 -5.34 45.58
N LEU A 93 19.13 -6.34 45.04
CA LEU A 93 18.88 -7.01 43.75
C LEU A 93 17.41 -7.40 43.53
N VAL A 94 16.90 -7.28 42.29
CA VAL A 94 16.51 -8.42 41.40
C VAL A 94 16.57 -7.94 39.94
N ALA A 95 17.34 -8.65 39.10
CA ALA A 95 17.43 -8.38 37.67
C ALA A 95 16.20 -8.91 36.92
N ALA A 96 15.50 -8.01 36.23
CA ALA A 96 14.64 -8.34 35.09
C ALA A 96 15.27 -7.66 33.86
N GLY A 97 15.61 -8.44 32.84
CA GLY A 97 16.23 -7.95 31.61
C GLY A 97 15.31 -6.93 30.90
N PRO A 98 15.86 -5.89 30.27
CA PRO A 98 15.03 -4.98 29.49
C PRO A 98 14.61 -5.68 28.19
N ASP A 99 13.34 -6.05 28.10
CA ASP A 99 12.62 -6.09 26.83
C ASP A 99 12.64 -4.67 26.25
N ALA A 100 13.64 -4.41 25.41
CA ALA A 100 13.73 -3.16 24.68
C ALA A 100 12.58 -3.11 23.67
N ALA A 101 11.74 -2.07 23.79
CA ALA A 101 10.84 -1.65 22.73
C ALA A 101 11.67 -1.48 21.45
N GLY A 102 11.26 -2.16 20.37
CA GLY A 102 11.91 -2.09 19.07
C GLY A 102 12.02 -0.64 18.63
N ALA A 103 13.24 -0.11 18.66
CA ALA A 103 13.56 1.14 18.04
C ALA A 103 13.30 0.99 16.53
N ALA A 104 12.42 1.82 15.98
CA ALA A 104 12.40 2.07 14.56
C ALA A 104 13.80 2.53 14.17
N VAL A 105 14.50 1.71 13.38
CA VAL A 105 15.82 2.04 12.86
C VAL A 105 15.65 3.31 12.00
N PRO A 106 16.23 4.46 12.38
CA PRO A 106 16.37 5.57 11.44
C PRO A 106 17.24 5.04 10.30
N GLY A 107 16.81 5.24 9.06
CA GLY A 107 17.57 4.82 7.87
C GLY A 107 19.05 5.18 7.99
N PRO A 108 19.96 4.36 7.46
CA PRO A 108 21.39 4.52 7.71
C PRO A 108 21.82 5.93 7.31
N ALA A 109 22.29 6.69 8.30
CA ALA A 109 23.18 7.80 8.03
C ALA A 109 24.43 7.16 7.40
N LEU A 110 24.61 7.37 6.10
CA LEU A 110 25.78 6.94 5.34
C LEU A 110 27.03 7.60 5.94
N SER A 111 27.61 6.94 6.94
CA SER A 111 28.98 7.14 7.35
C SER A 111 29.81 6.26 6.43
N SER A 112 30.40 6.88 5.39
CA SER A 112 31.49 6.37 4.56
C SER A 112 31.50 4.86 4.28
N LEU A 113 31.09 4.47 3.07
CA LEU A 113 31.48 3.19 2.47
C LEU A 113 33.02 3.08 2.48
N ALA A 114 33.56 2.41 3.50
CA ALA A 114 34.93 1.95 3.51
C ALA A 114 34.96 0.60 2.76
N VAL A 115 35.25 0.67 1.46
CA VAL A 115 35.81 -0.47 0.74
C VAL A 115 37.18 -0.78 1.37
N PRO A 116 37.53 -2.03 1.70
CA PRO A 116 38.83 -2.33 2.28
C PRO A 116 39.95 -1.95 1.31
N GLY A 117 40.71 -0.91 1.65
CA GLY A 117 41.98 -0.58 1.02
C GLY A 117 42.03 0.71 0.18
N LEU A 118 41.90 1.88 0.82
CA LEU A 118 42.76 3.05 0.59
C LEU A 118 42.33 4.16 1.57
N ALA A 119 43.25 4.68 2.39
CA ALA A 119 43.02 5.85 3.23
C ALA A 119 43.64 7.08 2.56
N LEU A 120 42.85 8.14 2.36
CA LEU A 120 43.36 9.47 2.01
C LEU A 120 42.85 10.48 3.05
N PRO A 121 43.74 11.23 3.73
CA PRO A 121 43.35 12.24 4.71
C PRO A 121 43.27 13.65 4.12
N GLY A 122 42.30 14.42 4.60
CA GLY A 122 42.35 15.89 4.62
C GLY A 122 41.37 16.60 3.71
N LEU A 123 40.31 17.17 4.29
CA LEU A 123 39.90 18.54 3.97
C LEU A 123 38.97 19.08 5.06
N THR A 124 39.28 20.29 5.54
CA THR A 124 38.44 21.08 6.45
C THR A 124 38.24 22.47 5.85
N MET A 125 37.18 23.15 6.35
CA MET A 125 36.87 24.60 6.28
C MET A 125 35.85 25.04 5.19
N PRO A 126 35.20 26.20 5.33
CA PRO A 126 34.31 26.66 6.40
C PRO A 126 33.00 27.30 5.86
N GLY A 127 32.03 27.55 6.75
CA GLY A 127 30.73 28.15 6.40
C GLY A 127 30.79 29.62 5.97
N THR A 128 29.85 30.02 5.11
CA THR A 128 29.31 31.39 5.07
C THR A 128 27.83 31.35 4.66
N ALA A 129 26.99 32.00 5.46
CA ALA A 129 25.58 32.26 5.17
C ALA A 129 25.43 33.49 4.27
N ARG A 130 24.46 33.48 3.35
CA ARG A 130 23.93 34.69 2.71
C ARG A 130 22.40 34.62 2.64
N PRO A 131 21.68 35.76 2.77
CA PRO A 131 20.22 35.78 2.83
C PRO A 131 19.59 35.59 1.45
N GLY A 132 18.47 34.87 1.43
CA GLY A 132 17.72 34.48 0.23
C GLY A 132 17.08 35.65 -0.53
N ARG A 133 16.93 35.43 -1.84
CA ARG A 133 16.23 36.31 -2.77
C ARG A 133 14.85 35.70 -3.05
N ALA A 134 13.81 36.52 -3.03
CA ALA A 134 12.43 36.11 -3.29
C ALA A 134 12.29 35.47 -4.68
N VAL A 135 11.65 34.30 -4.74
CA VAL A 135 11.28 33.58 -5.96
C VAL A 135 9.92 34.12 -6.43
N PRO A 136 9.73 34.50 -7.71
CA PRO A 136 8.43 34.88 -8.24
C PRO A 136 7.51 33.66 -8.37
N SER A 137 6.22 33.88 -8.16
CA SER A 137 5.14 32.91 -8.34
C SER A 137 5.15 32.23 -9.70
N VAL A 138 5.02 30.89 -9.71
CA VAL A 138 4.80 30.05 -10.90
C VAL A 138 3.43 30.39 -11.53
N PRO A 139 3.33 30.58 -12.87
CA PRO A 139 2.05 30.83 -13.52
C PRO A 139 1.21 29.54 -13.63
N ALA A 140 -0.12 29.71 -13.63
CA ALA A 140 -1.11 28.65 -13.78
C ALA A 140 -0.91 27.83 -15.08
N HIS A 141 -1.08 26.52 -14.99
CA HIS A 141 -1.01 25.59 -16.13
C HIS A 141 -2.14 25.84 -17.15
N PRO A 142 -1.89 25.55 -18.44
CA PRO A 142 -2.82 25.80 -19.53
C PRO A 142 -4.03 24.84 -19.50
N ALA A 143 -5.14 25.30 -20.06
CA ALA A 143 -6.38 24.54 -20.20
C ALA A 143 -6.19 23.25 -21.02
N PRO A 144 -6.88 22.14 -20.67
CA PRO A 144 -6.75 20.87 -21.38
C PRO A 144 -7.32 20.96 -22.81
N LEU A 145 -6.60 20.34 -23.74
CA LEU A 145 -7.03 20.11 -25.12
C LEU A 145 -8.15 19.04 -25.14
N GLU A 146 -9.25 19.35 -25.84
CA GLU A 146 -10.38 18.47 -26.07
C GLU A 146 -10.01 17.34 -27.05
N GLU A 147 -9.52 16.20 -26.57
CA GLU A 147 -9.77 14.88 -27.20
C GLU A 147 -9.77 13.81 -26.09
N GLY A 148 -10.97 13.36 -25.69
CA GLY A 148 -11.14 12.39 -24.62
C GLY A 148 -10.72 10.96 -25.04
N PRO A 149 -10.12 10.16 -24.16
CA PRO A 149 -9.84 8.75 -24.42
C PRO A 149 -11.14 7.93 -24.49
N PRO A 150 -11.14 6.76 -25.17
CA PRO A 150 -12.34 5.97 -25.40
C PRO A 150 -13.01 5.55 -24.09
N SER A 151 -14.30 5.85 -23.95
CA SER A 151 -15.12 5.57 -22.79
C SER A 151 -15.15 4.08 -22.45
N TYR A 152 -14.52 3.68 -21.35
CA TYR A 152 -14.71 2.35 -20.76
C TYR A 152 -16.08 2.32 -20.06
N ARG A 153 -17.05 1.59 -20.63
CA ARG A 153 -18.33 1.31 -19.96
C ARG A 153 -18.10 0.29 -18.86
N LEU A 154 -18.42 0.66 -17.62
CA LEU A 154 -18.63 -0.29 -16.54
C LEU A 154 -19.66 -1.35 -16.99
N PRO A 155 -19.37 -2.65 -16.87
CA PRO A 155 -20.38 -3.68 -17.11
C PRO A 155 -21.52 -3.51 -16.10
N SER A 156 -22.76 -3.51 -16.59
CA SER A 156 -23.94 -3.54 -15.73
C SER A 156 -23.90 -4.80 -14.87
N THR A 157 -23.78 -4.64 -13.55
CA THR A 157 -23.84 -5.74 -12.58
C THR A 157 -25.29 -6.17 -12.37
N ALA A 158 -25.85 -6.87 -13.37
CA ALA A 158 -26.93 -7.82 -13.15
C ALA A 158 -26.33 -9.24 -13.07
N GLY A 159 -25.46 -9.45 -12.09
CA GLY A 159 -24.92 -10.77 -11.76
C GLY A 159 -25.91 -11.52 -10.87
N THR A 160 -26.42 -12.64 -11.39
CA THR A 160 -27.28 -13.59 -10.67
C THR A 160 -26.70 -13.94 -9.30
N PRO A 161 -27.47 -13.96 -8.20
CA PRO A 161 -26.95 -14.38 -6.92
C PRO A 161 -26.48 -15.84 -7.01
N TYR A 162 -25.21 -16.05 -6.67
CA TYR A 162 -24.56 -17.34 -6.60
C TYR A 162 -25.37 -18.29 -5.69
N SER A 163 -25.99 -19.32 -6.28
CA SER A 163 -26.76 -20.36 -5.59
C SER A 163 -25.93 -21.64 -5.35
N GLY A 164 -24.60 -21.53 -5.35
CA GLY A 164 -23.68 -22.65 -5.11
C GLY A 164 -23.53 -23.00 -3.63
N GLY A 165 -23.62 -24.29 -3.32
CA GLY A 165 -23.75 -24.85 -1.97
C GLY A 165 -22.71 -24.42 -0.93
N ARG A 166 -23.22 -24.23 0.29
CA ARG A 166 -22.50 -23.99 1.55
C ARG A 166 -21.35 -24.99 1.74
N ARG A 167 -20.09 -24.56 1.60
CA ARG A 167 -18.88 -25.18 2.20
C ARG A 167 -17.63 -24.30 1.92
N ASP A 168 -17.15 -23.59 2.94
CA ASP A 168 -15.84 -22.89 3.01
C ASP A 168 -15.55 -21.85 1.89
N ALA A 169 -15.88 -20.58 2.15
CA ALA A 169 -15.67 -19.45 1.25
C ALA A 169 -14.20 -19.21 0.85
N LEU A 170 -13.21 -19.84 1.51
CA LEU A 170 -11.78 -19.73 1.18
C LEU A 170 -11.30 -20.85 0.25
N ARG A 171 -12.22 -21.64 -0.34
CA ARG A 171 -11.91 -22.72 -1.31
C ARG A 171 -11.50 -22.24 -2.70
N HIS A 172 -11.58 -20.95 -3.01
CA HIS A 172 -11.12 -20.42 -4.30
C HIS A 172 -9.62 -20.64 -4.52
N GLU A 173 -9.23 -20.88 -5.78
CA GLU A 173 -7.85 -21.15 -6.18
C GLU A 173 -6.94 -19.94 -5.95
N HIS A 174 -7.45 -18.71 -6.06
CA HIS A 174 -6.72 -17.48 -5.74
C HIS A 174 -7.51 -16.60 -4.76
N VAL A 175 -6.80 -15.74 -4.01
CA VAL A 175 -7.42 -14.77 -3.07
C VAL A 175 -6.75 -13.42 -3.23
N ALA A 176 -7.55 -12.36 -3.32
CA ALA A 176 -7.08 -10.98 -3.31
C ALA A 176 -7.40 -10.31 -1.98
N VAL A 177 -6.38 -9.76 -1.32
CA VAL A 177 -6.50 -9.17 0.02
C VAL A 177 -6.28 -7.66 -0.06
N VAL A 178 -7.36 -6.90 0.16
CA VAL A 178 -7.38 -5.43 0.13
C VAL A 178 -7.89 -4.89 1.45
N ASP A 179 -7.36 -3.76 1.90
CA ASP A 179 -7.78 -3.07 3.12
C ASP A 179 -8.80 -2.00 2.77
N LEU A 180 -9.97 -2.06 3.42
CA LEU A 180 -11.08 -1.16 3.12
C LEU A 180 -10.95 0.22 3.79
N GLY A 181 -9.94 0.44 4.63
CA GLY A 181 -9.73 1.68 5.39
C GLY A 181 -8.62 2.56 4.85
N TYR A 182 -7.94 3.25 5.77
CA TYR A 182 -6.78 4.10 5.50
C TYR A 182 -5.45 3.34 5.57
N GLY A 183 -5.46 2.02 5.44
CA GLY A 183 -4.30 1.18 5.73
C GLY A 183 -4.31 0.63 7.15
N ASP A 184 -3.24 -0.10 7.48
CA ASP A 184 -3.03 -0.76 8.77
C ASP A 184 -4.11 -1.76 9.22
N ALA A 185 -5.05 -2.20 8.39
CA ALA A 185 -6.10 -3.14 8.83
C ALA A 185 -5.63 -4.56 9.18
N GLY A 186 -4.34 -4.87 9.01
CA GLY A 186 -3.76 -6.18 9.32
C GLY A 186 -3.66 -7.12 8.11
N LYS A 187 -3.57 -6.59 6.88
CA LYS A 187 -3.40 -7.41 5.66
C LYS A 187 -2.27 -8.41 5.77
N GLY A 188 -1.08 -7.98 6.22
CA GLY A 188 0.09 -8.86 6.33
C GLY A 188 -0.16 -10.09 7.18
N THR A 189 -0.76 -9.92 8.36
CA THR A 189 -1.06 -11.05 9.24
C THR A 189 -2.17 -11.96 8.69
N ILE A 190 -3.13 -11.40 7.93
CA ILE A 190 -4.13 -12.21 7.22
C ILE A 190 -3.48 -13.01 6.09
N VAL A 191 -2.55 -12.42 5.33
CA VAL A 191 -1.81 -13.10 4.26
C VAL A 191 -0.92 -14.21 4.82
N ASP A 192 -0.17 -13.97 5.91
CA ASP A 192 0.61 -15.00 6.60
C ASP A 192 -0.28 -16.16 7.07
N TYR A 193 -1.43 -15.85 7.68
CA TYR A 193 -2.43 -16.86 8.09
C TYR A 193 -2.91 -17.71 6.90
N LEU A 194 -3.25 -17.10 5.76
CA LEU A 194 -3.68 -17.81 4.56
C LEU A 194 -2.58 -18.73 4.02
N CYS A 195 -1.32 -18.27 4.03
CA CYS A 195 -0.15 -19.06 3.58
C CYS A 195 0.08 -20.30 4.46
N ARG A 196 -0.01 -20.15 5.78
CA ARG A 196 0.22 -21.25 6.74
C ARG A 196 -0.93 -22.25 6.79
N ARG A 197 -2.18 -21.76 6.75
CA ARG A 197 -3.36 -22.61 6.88
C ARG A 197 -3.49 -23.62 5.74
N GLY A 198 -3.20 -23.20 4.50
CA GLY A 198 -3.26 -24.09 3.33
C GLY A 198 -2.43 -25.36 3.53
N ARG A 199 -1.32 -25.27 4.30
CA ARG A 199 -0.47 -26.40 4.64
C ARG A 199 -0.94 -27.16 5.89
N ALA A 200 -1.38 -26.45 6.94
CA ALA A 200 -1.71 -27.05 8.23
C ALA A 200 -2.97 -27.93 8.24
N THR A 201 -3.95 -27.65 7.36
CA THR A 201 -5.28 -28.28 7.43
C THR A 201 -5.46 -29.53 6.56
N GLY A 202 -4.49 -29.89 5.71
CA GLY A 202 -4.54 -31.06 4.81
C GLY A 202 -5.65 -31.05 3.74
N ASN A 203 -6.65 -30.19 3.90
CA ASN A 203 -7.84 -30.04 3.06
C ASN A 203 -7.90 -28.67 2.35
N GLY A 204 -6.84 -27.86 2.51
CA GLY A 204 -6.67 -26.57 1.84
C GLY A 204 -5.66 -26.67 0.71
N ILE A 205 -5.83 -25.85 -0.33
CA ILE A 205 -4.84 -25.73 -1.40
C ILE A 205 -3.66 -24.90 -0.84
N PRO A 206 -2.43 -25.42 -0.81
CA PRO A 206 -1.27 -24.69 -0.31
C PRO A 206 -0.99 -23.48 -1.22
N VAL A 207 -0.73 -22.32 -0.62
CA VAL A 207 -0.31 -21.13 -1.35
C VAL A 207 1.10 -21.38 -1.91
N SER A 208 1.28 -21.17 -3.21
CA SER A 208 2.60 -21.24 -3.86
C SER A 208 3.29 -19.89 -3.91
N THR A 209 2.53 -18.80 -4.03
CA THR A 209 3.10 -17.47 -4.26
C THR A 209 2.23 -16.38 -3.65
N VAL A 210 2.88 -15.40 -3.04
CA VAL A 210 2.28 -14.11 -2.71
C VAL A 210 2.65 -13.11 -3.80
N VAL A 211 1.64 -12.51 -4.43
CA VAL A 211 1.81 -11.48 -5.47
C VAL A 211 1.52 -10.10 -4.88
N ARG A 212 2.52 -9.22 -4.89
CA ARG A 212 2.34 -7.80 -4.57
C ARG A 212 1.94 -7.05 -5.84
N PHE A 213 0.80 -6.37 -5.79
CA PHE A 213 0.17 -5.76 -6.98
C PHE A 213 0.06 -4.24 -6.95
N ASN A 214 0.53 -3.60 -5.88
CA ASN A 214 0.54 -2.15 -5.76
C ASN A 214 1.47 -1.72 -4.61
N GLY A 215 1.77 -0.42 -4.57
CA GLY A 215 2.64 0.18 -3.57
C GLY A 215 4.11 -0.18 -3.76
N GLY A 216 4.89 -0.04 -2.68
CA GLY A 216 6.34 -0.10 -2.74
C GLY A 216 6.98 -0.10 -1.34
N PRO A 217 8.13 0.58 -1.13
CA PRO A 217 8.87 0.56 0.15
C PRO A 217 8.13 1.21 1.33
N GLN A 218 7.00 1.86 1.08
CA GLN A 218 6.19 2.55 2.08
C GLN A 218 5.12 1.68 2.74
N ALA A 219 4.97 0.42 2.33
CA ALA A 219 4.07 -0.51 3.03
C ALA A 219 4.68 -0.97 4.36
N ALA A 220 3.83 -1.30 5.33
CA ALA A 220 4.24 -1.75 6.66
C ALA A 220 3.32 -2.87 7.16
N HIS A 221 3.60 -4.09 6.72
CA HIS A 221 2.76 -5.26 7.00
C HIS A 221 3.36 -6.07 8.15
N ASN A 222 2.85 -5.80 9.35
CA ASN A 222 3.29 -6.48 10.56
C ASN A 222 2.83 -7.94 10.61
N VAL A 223 3.77 -8.86 10.74
CA VAL A 223 3.55 -10.28 10.97
C VAL A 223 4.26 -10.68 12.26
N VAL A 224 3.50 -11.24 13.20
CA VAL A 224 4.04 -11.90 14.39
C VAL A 224 3.71 -13.37 14.28
N THR A 225 4.74 -14.19 14.26
CA THR A 225 4.63 -15.65 14.17
C THR A 225 4.41 -16.27 15.54
N ASP A 226 3.89 -17.50 15.58
CA ASP A 226 3.62 -18.20 16.85
C ASP A 226 4.89 -18.52 17.65
N ASP A 227 6.03 -18.67 16.97
CA ASP A 227 7.37 -18.81 17.55
C ASP A 227 8.01 -17.47 17.96
N GLY A 228 7.27 -16.36 17.84
CA GLY A 228 7.65 -15.06 18.40
C GLY A 228 8.48 -14.16 17.46
N ARG A 229 8.82 -14.61 16.25
CA ARG A 229 9.47 -13.72 15.26
C ARG A 229 8.48 -12.65 14.81
N HIS A 230 8.97 -11.42 14.70
CA HIS A 230 8.24 -10.27 14.19
C HIS A 230 9.01 -9.65 13.02
N HIS A 231 8.30 -9.35 11.94
CA HIS A 231 8.82 -8.56 10.83
C HIS A 231 7.74 -7.63 10.30
N THR A 232 8.14 -6.46 9.84
CA THR A 232 7.29 -5.50 9.15
C THR A 232 7.61 -5.58 7.67
N PHE A 233 6.80 -6.33 6.92
CA PHE A 233 6.99 -6.52 5.49
C PHE A 233 6.71 -5.23 4.72
N ALA A 234 7.64 -4.81 3.87
CA ALA A 234 7.48 -3.62 3.04
C ALA A 234 7.28 -4.00 1.58
N GLN A 235 8.26 -4.64 0.95
CA GLN A 235 8.19 -5.05 -0.44
C GLN A 235 8.08 -6.57 -0.59
N PHE A 236 8.69 -7.35 0.31
CA PHE A 236 8.46 -8.79 0.34
C PHE A 236 7.01 -9.14 0.70
N GLY A 237 6.55 -10.31 0.25
CA GLY A 237 5.22 -10.81 0.62
C GLY A 237 5.22 -11.33 2.06
N SER A 238 4.13 -11.09 2.79
CA SER A 238 3.98 -11.49 4.20
C SER A 238 4.02 -13.00 4.45
N GLY A 239 3.99 -13.80 3.38
CA GLY A 239 4.15 -15.25 3.41
C GLY A 239 5.60 -15.75 3.52
N MET A 240 6.62 -14.87 3.52
CA MET A 240 8.04 -15.26 3.42
C MET A 240 8.53 -16.20 4.54
N PHE A 241 7.92 -16.18 5.73
CA PHE A 241 8.25 -17.13 6.79
C PHE A 241 7.66 -18.53 6.58
N THR A 242 6.84 -18.72 5.53
CA THR A 242 6.23 -20.00 5.17
C THR A 242 7.08 -20.69 4.11
N HIS A 243 7.64 -21.84 4.45
CA HIS A 243 8.48 -22.62 3.52
C HIS A 243 7.77 -22.91 2.20
N GLY A 244 8.45 -22.64 1.09
CA GLY A 244 7.97 -22.89 -0.27
C GLY A 244 6.91 -21.90 -0.76
N VAL A 245 6.74 -20.75 -0.10
CA VAL A 245 5.92 -19.64 -0.60
C VAL A 245 6.83 -18.59 -1.21
N GLU A 246 6.72 -18.40 -2.52
CA GLU A 246 7.47 -17.36 -3.25
C GLU A 246 6.84 -15.97 -3.07
N THR A 247 7.64 -14.92 -3.27
CA THR A 247 7.14 -13.56 -3.50
C THR A 247 7.31 -13.18 -4.96
N HIS A 248 6.27 -12.60 -5.56
CA HIS A 248 6.34 -11.97 -6.86
C HIS A 248 5.88 -10.51 -6.78
N LEU A 249 6.72 -9.59 -7.24
CA LEU A 249 6.38 -8.18 -7.40
C LEU A 249 5.91 -7.97 -8.84
N SER A 250 4.62 -7.67 -9.02
CA SER A 250 4.05 -7.49 -10.36
C SER A 250 4.47 -6.18 -11.02
N ARG A 251 4.10 -6.00 -12.30
CA ARG A 251 4.32 -4.77 -13.09
C ARG A 251 3.79 -3.48 -12.46
N PHE A 252 2.88 -3.57 -11.50
CA PHE A 252 2.25 -2.42 -10.84
C PHE A 252 2.96 -1.97 -9.55
N MET A 253 4.02 -2.67 -9.16
CA MET A 253 4.83 -2.26 -8.01
C MET A 253 5.73 -1.06 -8.33
N LEU A 254 5.99 -0.26 -7.29
CA LEU A 254 7.04 0.73 -7.26
C LEU A 254 8.19 0.19 -6.40
N VAL A 255 9.23 -0.34 -7.05
CA VAL A 255 10.28 -1.12 -6.42
C VAL A 255 11.48 -0.24 -6.07
N ASP A 256 11.87 -0.26 -4.80
CA ASP A 256 13.13 0.34 -4.31
C ASP A 256 14.16 -0.78 -4.06
N PRO A 257 15.20 -0.91 -4.89
CA PRO A 257 16.23 -1.94 -4.72
C PRO A 257 17.00 -1.86 -3.41
N LEU A 258 17.25 -0.64 -2.89
CA LEU A 258 18.05 -0.45 -1.67
C LEU A 258 17.24 -0.85 -0.45
N ALA A 259 15.98 -0.41 -0.38
CA ALA A 259 15.07 -0.80 0.69
C ALA A 259 14.79 -2.31 0.64
N LEU A 260 14.68 -2.91 -0.56
CA LEU A 260 14.47 -4.35 -0.72
C LEU A 260 15.68 -5.16 -0.24
N ALA A 261 16.91 -4.69 -0.51
CA ALA A 261 18.13 -5.31 0.00
C ALA A 261 18.20 -5.26 1.54
N ALA A 262 17.92 -4.09 2.13
CA ALA A 262 17.88 -3.94 3.58
C ALA A 262 16.80 -4.84 4.23
N GLU A 263 15.63 -4.98 3.60
CA GLU A 263 14.58 -5.89 4.07
C GLU A 263 15.03 -7.35 4.01
N ALA A 264 15.74 -7.76 2.95
CA ALA A 264 16.28 -9.11 2.80
C ALA A 264 17.33 -9.46 3.87
N ASP A 265 18.18 -8.50 4.22
CA ASP A 265 19.17 -8.66 5.29
C ASP A 265 18.49 -8.86 6.65
N HIS A 266 17.45 -8.07 6.95
CA HIS A 266 16.67 -8.23 8.17
C HIS A 266 15.96 -9.58 8.23
N LEU A 267 15.34 -10.02 7.12
CA LEU A 267 14.72 -11.33 7.00
C LEU A 267 15.72 -12.47 7.23
N THR A 268 16.94 -12.32 6.72
CA THR A 268 18.04 -13.28 6.94
C THR A 268 18.39 -13.39 8.42
N ALA A 269 18.47 -12.28 9.15
CA ALA A 269 18.70 -12.27 10.60
C ALA A 269 17.57 -12.95 11.39
N LEU A 270 16.34 -12.95 10.86
CA LEU A 270 15.17 -13.64 11.44
C LEU A 270 15.03 -15.11 10.97
N GLY A 271 16.04 -15.65 10.29
CA GLY A 271 16.09 -17.04 9.85
C GLY A 271 15.40 -17.33 8.51
N ALA A 272 14.88 -16.33 7.80
CA ALA A 272 14.39 -16.46 6.43
C ALA A 272 15.54 -16.26 5.43
N THR A 273 16.48 -17.20 5.41
CA THR A 273 17.68 -17.11 4.57
C THR A 273 17.34 -17.24 3.09
N GLY A 274 18.04 -16.47 2.25
CA GLY A 274 17.89 -16.54 0.79
C GLY A 274 16.60 -15.91 0.27
N ALA A 275 16.08 -14.85 0.91
CA ALA A 275 14.86 -14.17 0.48
C ALA A 275 14.83 -13.81 -1.02
N PHE A 276 15.96 -13.37 -1.59
CA PHE A 276 16.10 -13.10 -3.02
C PHE A 276 15.94 -14.33 -3.92
N ALA A 277 16.30 -15.53 -3.46
CA ALA A 277 16.11 -16.76 -4.23
C ALA A 277 14.61 -17.09 -4.41
N TRP A 278 13.77 -16.61 -3.49
CA TRP A 278 12.31 -16.78 -3.51
C TRP A 278 11.57 -15.56 -4.06
N LEU A 279 12.30 -14.57 -4.57
CA LEU A 279 11.76 -13.33 -5.12
C LEU A 279 11.79 -13.35 -6.65
N SER A 280 10.71 -12.89 -7.26
CA SER A 280 10.71 -12.47 -8.67
C SER A 280 10.09 -11.10 -8.83
N ILE A 281 10.56 -10.35 -9.82
CA ILE A 281 10.15 -8.97 -10.03
C ILE A 281 9.87 -8.77 -11.51
N ASP A 282 8.67 -8.30 -11.84
CA ASP A 282 8.34 -7.92 -13.20
C ASP A 282 9.23 -6.73 -13.65
N ARG A 283 9.85 -6.87 -14.82
CA ARG A 283 10.73 -5.85 -15.38
C ARG A 283 10.04 -4.52 -15.65
N GLU A 284 8.72 -4.51 -15.79
CA GLU A 284 7.93 -3.31 -16.07
C GLU A 284 7.62 -2.48 -14.82
N ALA A 285 7.82 -3.04 -13.62
CA ALA A 285 7.65 -2.33 -12.36
C ALA A 285 8.49 -1.04 -12.33
N LEU A 286 7.92 0.04 -11.80
CA LEU A 286 8.61 1.32 -11.69
C LEU A 286 9.75 1.22 -10.68
N LEU A 287 10.84 1.94 -10.95
CA LEU A 287 12.01 1.98 -10.07
C LEU A 287 11.96 3.23 -9.19
N VAL A 288 11.79 3.02 -7.89
CA VAL A 288 11.94 4.06 -6.88
C VAL A 288 13.43 4.32 -6.67
N THR A 289 13.81 5.59 -6.55
CA THR A 289 15.21 6.02 -6.50
C THR A 289 15.45 6.97 -5.32
N PRO A 290 16.70 7.12 -4.86
CA PRO A 290 17.03 8.12 -3.85
C PRO A 290 16.63 9.55 -4.23
N TYR A 291 16.61 9.88 -5.53
CA TYR A 291 16.20 11.18 -6.04
C TYR A 291 14.70 11.42 -5.81
N HIS A 292 13.87 10.42 -6.08
CA HIS A 292 12.44 10.48 -5.76
C HIS A 292 12.20 10.67 -4.26
N ALA A 293 12.95 9.95 -3.41
CA ALA A 293 12.84 10.10 -1.96
C ALA A 293 13.24 11.52 -1.50
N ALA A 294 14.37 12.04 -1.99
CA ALA A 294 14.82 13.39 -1.65
C ALA A 294 13.84 14.48 -2.12
N ALA A 295 13.30 14.35 -3.33
CA ALA A 295 12.27 15.24 -3.87
C ALA A 295 11.00 15.22 -3.00
N ASN A 296 10.52 14.02 -2.66
CA ASN A 296 9.34 13.85 -1.80
C ASN A 296 9.53 14.57 -0.47
N GLN A 297 10.67 14.34 0.18
CA GLN A 297 11.01 14.95 1.45
C GLN A 297 11.15 16.48 1.34
N ALA A 298 11.74 16.99 0.25
CA ALA A 298 11.86 18.42 0.01
C ALA A 298 10.48 19.08 -0.13
N ARG A 299 9.57 18.48 -0.90
CA ARG A 299 8.20 18.98 -1.07
C ARG A 299 7.40 18.95 0.24
N GLU A 300 7.50 17.88 1.03
CA GLU A 300 6.84 17.84 2.33
C GLU A 300 7.38 18.90 3.30
N ARG A 301 8.71 19.13 3.32
CA ARG A 301 9.29 20.23 4.12
C ARG A 301 8.78 21.59 3.65
N ALA A 302 8.69 21.80 2.33
CA ALA A 302 8.20 23.05 1.75
C ALA A 302 6.72 23.32 2.09
N ARG A 303 5.90 22.27 2.25
CA ARG A 303 4.48 22.39 2.64
C ARG A 303 4.27 22.78 4.11
N GLY A 304 5.23 22.55 5.01
CA GLY A 304 5.11 22.91 6.42
C GLY A 304 3.91 22.26 7.11
N ASP A 305 2.97 23.08 7.57
CA ASP A 305 1.74 22.60 8.23
C ASP A 305 0.72 22.02 7.25
N ALA A 306 0.86 22.31 5.95
CA ALA A 306 0.03 21.78 4.87
C ALA A 306 0.58 20.46 4.28
N ARG A 307 1.40 19.73 5.03
CA ARG A 307 1.94 18.43 4.61
C ARG A 307 0.84 17.46 4.24
N HIS A 308 1.10 16.64 3.22
CA HIS A 308 0.17 15.60 2.81
C HIS A 308 0.33 14.34 3.67
N GLY A 309 1.45 14.19 4.39
CA GLY A 309 1.72 13.03 5.25
C GLY A 309 2.32 11.86 4.49
N SER A 310 3.16 12.13 3.49
CA SER A 310 3.82 11.07 2.74
C SER A 310 4.77 10.25 3.63
N CYS A 311 5.23 9.10 3.15
CA CYS A 311 6.25 8.32 3.87
C CYS A 311 7.70 8.83 3.71
N GLY A 312 7.93 9.83 2.86
CA GLY A 312 9.29 10.30 2.55
C GLY A 312 10.12 9.30 1.74
N MET A 313 9.48 8.28 1.17
CA MET A 313 10.12 7.17 0.43
C MET A 313 10.03 7.35 -1.09
N GLY A 314 9.53 8.47 -1.60
CA GLY A 314 9.58 8.79 -3.03
C GLY A 314 8.51 8.15 -3.90
N VAL A 315 7.65 7.28 -3.37
CA VAL A 315 6.61 6.56 -4.16
C VAL A 315 5.72 7.50 -4.97
N GLY A 316 5.25 8.58 -4.34
CA GLY A 316 4.45 9.60 -5.02
C GLY A 316 5.19 10.30 -6.15
N GLU A 317 6.46 10.64 -5.92
CA GLU A 317 7.30 11.28 -6.95
C GLU A 317 7.61 10.31 -8.09
N THR A 318 7.81 9.03 -7.80
CA THR A 318 8.02 8.00 -8.83
C THR A 318 6.79 7.86 -9.72
N ALA A 319 5.59 7.76 -9.13
CA ALA A 319 4.34 7.68 -9.90
C ALA A 319 4.09 8.96 -10.72
N ALA A 320 4.23 10.13 -10.08
CA ALA A 320 4.04 11.42 -10.74
C ALA A 320 5.03 11.62 -11.90
N TYR A 321 6.30 11.27 -11.71
CA TYR A 321 7.30 11.32 -12.77
C TYR A 321 6.96 10.38 -13.92
N ALA A 322 6.49 9.16 -13.63
CA ALA A 322 6.10 8.21 -14.65
C ALA A 322 4.89 8.66 -15.48
N LEU A 323 3.94 9.36 -14.86
CA LEU A 323 2.80 9.97 -15.56
C LEU A 323 3.24 11.14 -16.45
N ALA A 324 4.14 12.00 -15.96
CA ALA A 324 4.61 13.17 -16.70
C ALA A 324 5.62 12.83 -17.80
N HIS A 325 6.43 11.78 -17.61
CA HIS A 325 7.57 11.41 -18.45
C HIS A 325 7.64 9.90 -18.69
N PRO A 326 6.63 9.28 -19.32
CA PRO A 326 6.50 7.82 -19.41
C PRO A 326 7.67 7.11 -20.07
N GLU A 327 8.35 7.76 -21.04
CA GLU A 327 9.51 7.21 -21.75
C GLU A 327 10.82 7.33 -20.95
N ASP A 328 10.90 8.29 -20.04
CA ASP A 328 12.09 8.54 -19.21
C ASP A 328 11.96 7.94 -17.80
N ALA A 329 10.81 7.35 -17.47
CA ALA A 329 10.53 6.75 -16.18
C ALA A 329 11.38 5.48 -15.98
N PRO A 330 12.31 5.45 -15.00
CA PRO A 330 13.14 4.28 -14.78
C PRO A 330 12.28 3.09 -14.32
N ARG A 331 12.53 1.90 -14.90
CA ARG A 331 11.88 0.64 -14.53
C ARG A 331 12.90 -0.38 -14.03
N VAL A 332 12.44 -1.40 -13.32
CA VAL A 332 13.30 -2.47 -12.79
C VAL A 332 14.12 -3.14 -13.89
N GLY A 333 13.54 -3.32 -15.08
CA GLY A 333 14.23 -3.89 -16.24
C GLY A 333 15.45 -3.08 -16.70
N ASP A 334 15.48 -1.77 -16.46
CA ASP A 334 16.61 -0.91 -16.86
C ASP A 334 17.86 -1.19 -16.03
N CYS A 335 17.72 -1.76 -14.84
CA CYS A 335 18.86 -2.21 -14.01
C CYS A 335 19.73 -3.27 -14.70
N GLN A 336 19.24 -3.92 -15.76
CA GLN A 336 19.98 -4.86 -16.60
C GLN A 336 20.79 -4.19 -17.72
N ASP A 337 20.57 -2.90 -18.00
CA ASP A 337 21.25 -2.10 -19.03
C ASP A 337 21.89 -0.85 -18.39
N PRO A 338 23.15 -0.94 -17.90
CA PRO A 338 23.78 0.17 -17.19
C PRO A 338 23.91 1.47 -18.02
N PRO A 339 24.26 1.44 -19.33
CA PRO A 339 24.23 2.64 -20.16
C PRO A 339 22.84 3.30 -20.24
N ARG A 340 21.76 2.52 -20.39
CA ARG A 340 20.40 3.08 -20.39
C ARG A 340 20.02 3.63 -19.04
N LEU A 341 20.23 2.86 -17.96
CA LEU A 341 19.93 3.27 -16.60
C LEU A 341 20.63 4.59 -16.25
N ARG A 342 21.91 4.74 -16.61
CA ARG A 342 22.66 5.98 -16.40
C ARG A 342 21.96 7.18 -17.04
N ARG A 343 21.55 7.08 -18.31
CA ARG A 343 20.84 8.16 -19.01
C ARG A 343 19.54 8.54 -18.30
N LEU A 344 18.74 7.54 -17.90
CA LEU A 344 17.46 7.76 -17.23
C LEU A 344 17.65 8.42 -15.85
N LEU A 345 18.61 7.93 -15.06
CA LEU A 345 18.90 8.48 -13.73
C LEU A 345 19.50 9.89 -13.79
N THR A 346 20.37 10.19 -14.76
CA THR A 346 20.86 11.55 -15.00
C THR A 346 19.71 12.49 -15.37
N ALA A 347 18.85 12.10 -16.31
CA ALA A 347 17.72 12.93 -16.71
C ALA A 347 16.72 13.17 -15.56
N LEU A 348 16.45 12.16 -14.74
CA LEU A 348 15.64 12.28 -13.52
C LEU A 348 16.28 13.24 -12.51
N HIS A 349 17.57 13.02 -12.20
CA HIS A 349 18.32 13.83 -11.26
C HIS A 349 18.33 15.30 -11.67
N ASP A 350 18.70 15.58 -12.92
CA ASP A 350 18.84 16.94 -13.42
C ASP A 350 17.50 17.68 -13.46
N ARG A 351 16.42 17.02 -13.89
CA ARG A 351 15.07 17.60 -13.85
C ARG A 351 14.63 17.95 -12.44
N LEU A 352 14.83 17.05 -11.47
CA LEU A 352 14.47 17.33 -10.08
C LEU A 352 15.33 18.44 -9.48
N ALA A 353 16.61 18.52 -9.86
CA ALA A 353 17.51 19.59 -9.45
C ALA A 353 17.11 20.95 -10.06
N ASP A 354 16.67 20.97 -11.31
CA ASP A 354 16.16 22.17 -11.97
C ASP A 354 14.86 22.66 -11.33
N GLU A 355 13.97 21.75 -10.95
CA GLU A 355 12.67 22.08 -10.36
C GLU A 355 12.78 22.50 -8.89
N LEU A 356 13.53 21.76 -8.08
CA LEU A 356 13.55 21.90 -6.62
C LEU A 356 14.83 22.57 -6.09
N GLY A 357 15.79 22.86 -6.96
CA GLY A 357 17.16 23.17 -6.58
C GLY A 357 17.96 21.91 -6.21
N PRO A 358 19.24 22.07 -5.83
CA PRO A 358 20.11 20.93 -5.50
C PRO A 358 19.49 20.04 -4.41
N LEU A 359 19.33 18.75 -4.73
CA LEU A 359 18.79 17.77 -3.80
C LEU A 359 19.85 17.40 -2.74
N PRO A 360 19.58 17.58 -1.44
CA PRO A 360 20.55 17.25 -0.40
C PRO A 360 20.67 15.73 -0.21
N LEU A 361 21.89 15.27 0.09
CA LEU A 361 22.17 13.90 0.57
C LEU A 361 21.73 12.78 -0.39
N VAL A 362 21.78 13.01 -1.71
CA VAL A 362 21.57 11.97 -2.72
C VAL A 362 22.89 11.38 -3.20
N PRO A 363 22.97 10.07 -3.52
CA PRO A 363 24.17 9.47 -4.11
C PRO A 363 24.40 9.94 -5.54
N ASP A 364 25.67 9.87 -5.99
CA ASP A 364 26.01 10.08 -7.39
C ASP A 364 25.29 9.07 -8.30
N VAL A 365 25.00 9.49 -9.53
CA VAL A 365 24.33 8.62 -10.52
C VAL A 365 25.14 7.35 -10.79
N ASP A 366 26.47 7.46 -10.81
CA ASP A 366 27.36 6.32 -11.04
C ASP A 366 27.31 5.27 -9.92
N ASP A 367 27.14 5.70 -8.67
CA ASP A 367 26.96 4.83 -7.53
C ASP A 367 25.59 4.13 -7.57
N CYS A 368 24.53 4.87 -7.88
CA CYS A 368 23.19 4.30 -8.06
C CYS A 368 23.18 3.23 -9.17
N VAL A 369 23.79 3.51 -10.32
CA VAL A 369 23.89 2.54 -11.43
C VAL A 369 24.64 1.28 -11.00
N THR A 370 25.73 1.44 -10.24
CA THR A 370 26.51 0.31 -9.74
C THR A 370 25.69 -0.55 -8.78
N ALA A 371 25.02 0.07 -7.81
CA ALA A 371 24.18 -0.63 -6.84
C ALA A 371 22.99 -1.34 -7.50
N PHE A 372 22.28 -0.67 -8.41
CA PHE A 372 21.11 -1.23 -9.09
C PHE A 372 21.48 -2.35 -10.07
N ARG A 373 22.66 -2.29 -10.69
CA ARG A 373 23.19 -3.41 -11.46
C ARG A 373 23.48 -4.62 -10.58
N GLY A 374 24.09 -4.42 -9.40
CA GLY A 374 24.34 -5.49 -8.43
C GLY A 374 23.03 -6.15 -7.95
N PHE A 375 22.00 -5.33 -7.73
CA PHE A 375 20.64 -5.82 -7.47
C PHE A 375 20.10 -6.68 -8.61
N ALA A 376 20.19 -6.24 -9.87
CA ALA A 376 19.71 -6.99 -11.02
C ALA A 376 20.46 -8.31 -11.27
N GLN A 377 21.68 -8.45 -10.74
CA GLN A 377 22.45 -9.70 -10.75
C GLN A 377 21.97 -10.70 -9.68
N THR A 378 21.31 -10.21 -8.63
CA THR A 378 20.84 -11.01 -7.49
C THR A 378 19.36 -11.35 -7.59
N ALA A 379 18.53 -10.40 -7.99
CA ALA A 379 17.08 -10.56 -8.09
C ALA A 379 16.66 -11.21 -9.42
N ARG A 380 15.66 -12.10 -9.38
CA ARG A 380 15.09 -12.71 -10.58
C ARG A 380 14.12 -11.75 -11.27
N ILE A 381 14.62 -10.98 -12.23
CA ILE A 381 13.82 -10.08 -13.08
C ILE A 381 13.16 -10.90 -14.20
N VAL A 382 11.84 -10.77 -14.36
CA VAL A 382 11.01 -11.57 -15.27
C VAL A 382 10.17 -10.69 -16.19
N ASP A 383 9.61 -11.27 -17.25
CA ASP A 383 8.64 -10.61 -18.13
C ASP A 383 7.20 -10.72 -17.61
N ARG A 384 6.29 -9.96 -18.23
CA ARG A 384 4.87 -9.88 -17.91
C ARG A 384 4.14 -11.23 -17.89
N THR A 385 4.58 -12.20 -18.70
CA THR A 385 3.93 -13.53 -18.77
C THR A 385 4.19 -14.35 -17.51
N HIS A 386 5.12 -13.93 -16.63
CA HIS A 386 5.42 -14.67 -15.42
C HIS A 386 4.24 -14.75 -14.47
N THR A 387 3.44 -13.68 -14.31
CA THR A 387 2.26 -13.73 -13.46
C THR A 387 1.27 -14.81 -13.92
N THR A 388 1.00 -14.91 -15.23
CA THR A 388 0.17 -15.98 -15.81
C THR A 388 0.73 -17.37 -15.51
N LYS A 389 2.05 -17.56 -15.59
CA LYS A 389 2.71 -18.83 -15.25
C LYS A 389 2.54 -19.17 -13.76
N LEU A 390 2.64 -18.18 -12.87
CA LEU A 390 2.45 -18.36 -11.43
C LEU A 390 1.01 -18.78 -11.10
N LEU A 391 0.03 -18.12 -11.72
CA LEU A 391 -1.39 -18.42 -11.50
C LEU A 391 -1.74 -19.85 -11.94
N ARG A 392 -1.25 -20.29 -13.11
CA ARG A 392 -1.46 -21.66 -13.60
C ARG A 392 -0.69 -22.73 -12.81
N ARG A 393 0.34 -22.35 -12.06
CA ARG A 393 1.19 -23.29 -11.29
C ARG A 393 0.55 -23.69 -9.97
N GLY A 394 -0.20 -22.79 -9.34
CA GLY A 394 -0.80 -23.04 -8.04
C GLY A 394 -1.42 -21.81 -7.42
N ARG A 395 -1.95 -21.99 -6.21
CA ARG A 395 -2.69 -20.95 -5.52
C ARG A 395 -1.83 -19.72 -5.23
N VAL A 396 -2.40 -18.57 -5.55
CA VAL A 396 -1.80 -17.24 -5.34
C VAL A 396 -2.63 -16.46 -4.35
N VAL A 397 -1.94 -15.75 -3.46
CA VAL A 397 -2.55 -14.69 -2.64
C VAL A 397 -2.02 -13.35 -3.14
N PHE A 398 -2.92 -12.50 -3.62
CA PHE A 398 -2.59 -11.12 -3.96
C PHE A 398 -2.64 -10.28 -2.68
N GLU A 399 -1.54 -9.62 -2.36
CA GLU A 399 -1.38 -8.82 -1.15
C GLU A 399 -1.30 -7.33 -1.53
N GLY A 400 -2.37 -6.60 -1.19
CA GLY A 400 -2.45 -5.17 -1.42
C GLY A 400 -1.67 -4.39 -0.37
N ALA A 401 -1.17 -3.21 -0.73
CA ALA A 401 -0.55 -2.23 0.16
C ALA A 401 -1.49 -1.04 0.41
N GLN A 402 -1.32 -0.38 1.56
CA GLN A 402 -2.21 0.72 2.03
C GLN A 402 -3.69 0.30 2.05
N GLY A 403 -4.63 1.26 2.07
CA GLY A 403 -6.07 0.97 2.04
C GLY A 403 -6.80 1.80 1.00
N VAL A 404 -8.03 1.40 0.70
CA VAL A 404 -8.88 1.98 -0.36
C VAL A 404 -9.17 3.47 -0.13
N LEU A 405 -9.27 3.91 1.12
CA LEU A 405 -9.50 5.32 1.43
C LEU A 405 -8.26 6.21 1.20
N LEU A 406 -7.11 5.60 0.91
CA LEU A 406 -5.88 6.26 0.45
C LEU A 406 -5.62 6.06 -1.04
N ASP A 407 -6.52 5.43 -1.80
CA ASP A 407 -6.32 5.17 -3.23
C ASP A 407 -6.02 6.47 -4.02
N GLU A 408 -5.21 6.36 -5.06
CA GLU A 408 -4.78 7.52 -5.86
C GLU A 408 -5.94 8.23 -6.58
N TRP A 409 -6.99 7.51 -6.97
CA TRP A 409 -8.13 8.05 -7.72
C TRP A 409 -9.39 8.14 -6.88
N TYR A 410 -9.54 7.25 -5.91
CA TYR A 410 -10.75 7.14 -5.10
C TYR A 410 -10.56 7.52 -3.63
N GLY A 411 -9.32 7.71 -3.17
CA GLY A 411 -9.04 8.15 -1.82
C GLY A 411 -9.31 9.64 -1.61
N PHE A 412 -9.12 10.08 -0.37
CA PHE A 412 -9.39 11.46 0.04
C PHE A 412 -8.18 12.38 -0.24
N HIS A 413 -8.04 12.75 -1.52
CA HIS A 413 -6.98 13.64 -2.04
C HIS A 413 -6.99 15.01 -1.33
N PRO A 414 -5.83 15.62 -1.00
CA PRO A 414 -4.47 15.22 -1.36
C PRO A 414 -3.79 14.24 -0.39
N TYR A 415 -4.53 13.70 0.58
CA TYR A 415 -3.99 12.82 1.63
C TYR A 415 -4.05 11.35 1.21
N THR A 416 -3.54 11.05 0.02
CA THR A 416 -3.60 9.73 -0.62
C THR A 416 -2.21 9.19 -0.92
N THR A 417 -2.14 7.90 -1.23
CA THR A 417 -0.97 7.28 -1.85
C THR A 417 -1.15 7.28 -3.37
N TRP A 418 -0.07 7.49 -4.11
CA TRP A 418 -0.06 7.35 -5.57
C TRP A 418 0.15 5.88 -5.95
N SER A 419 -0.90 5.11 -5.73
CA SER A 419 -0.97 3.67 -5.97
C SER A 419 -2.44 3.28 -6.04
N THR A 420 -2.81 2.45 -7.02
CA THR A 420 -4.14 1.82 -7.07
C THR A 420 -4.24 0.77 -5.95
N THR A 421 -5.00 1.06 -4.89
CA THR A 421 -5.15 0.17 -3.71
C THR A 421 -6.38 -0.72 -3.79
N THR A 422 -7.23 -0.53 -4.79
CA THR A 422 -8.42 -1.36 -5.10
C THR A 422 -8.04 -2.70 -5.75
N PHE A 423 -9.04 -3.51 -6.12
CA PHE A 423 -8.83 -4.77 -6.84
C PHE A 423 -8.45 -4.60 -8.33
N ALA A 424 -8.49 -3.37 -8.89
CA ALA A 424 -8.37 -3.16 -10.33
C ALA A 424 -7.09 -3.77 -10.94
N ASN A 425 -5.93 -3.59 -10.29
CA ASN A 425 -4.67 -4.21 -10.74
C ASN A 425 -4.72 -5.75 -10.68
N VAL A 426 -5.38 -6.32 -9.67
CA VAL A 426 -5.54 -7.77 -9.55
C VAL A 426 -6.46 -8.31 -10.65
N ASP A 427 -7.56 -7.62 -10.92
CA ASP A 427 -8.50 -7.98 -11.98
C ASP A 427 -7.79 -8.00 -13.35
N GLU A 428 -6.90 -7.04 -13.62
CA GLU A 428 -6.11 -7.00 -14.85
C GLU A 428 -5.15 -8.20 -14.95
N LEU A 429 -4.41 -8.51 -13.87
CA LEU A 429 -3.49 -9.66 -13.85
C LEU A 429 -4.22 -11.00 -14.02
N LEU A 430 -5.44 -11.12 -13.46
CA LEU A 430 -6.28 -12.31 -13.58
C LEU A 430 -6.88 -12.43 -14.99
N ALA A 431 -7.33 -11.31 -15.58
CA ALA A 431 -7.87 -11.28 -16.94
C ALA A 431 -6.84 -11.74 -17.97
N ASP A 432 -5.56 -11.32 -17.84
CA ASP A 432 -4.45 -11.79 -18.68
C ASP A 432 -4.29 -13.32 -18.66
N ALA A 433 -4.67 -13.96 -17.56
CA ALA A 433 -4.55 -15.40 -17.37
C ALA A 433 -5.84 -16.19 -17.66
N GLY A 434 -6.99 -15.51 -17.70
CA GLY A 434 -8.31 -16.14 -17.74
C GLY A 434 -8.74 -16.73 -16.39
N GLU A 435 -8.24 -16.17 -15.28
CA GLU A 435 -8.43 -16.69 -13.93
C GLU A 435 -9.36 -15.80 -13.08
N SER A 436 -9.69 -16.25 -11.87
CA SER A 436 -10.47 -15.45 -10.90
C SER A 436 -9.95 -15.62 -9.47
N ALA A 437 -10.25 -14.67 -8.60
CA ALA A 437 -9.88 -14.72 -7.19
C ALA A 437 -11.04 -14.30 -6.29
N LEU A 438 -11.07 -14.83 -5.07
CA LEU A 438 -11.93 -14.32 -4.00
C LEU A 438 -11.45 -12.93 -3.57
N ARG A 439 -12.33 -11.93 -3.59
CA ARG A 439 -12.08 -10.58 -3.09
C ARG A 439 -12.32 -10.52 -1.58
N LEU A 440 -11.23 -10.50 -0.81
CA LEU A 440 -11.24 -10.43 0.65
C LEU A 440 -10.94 -9.00 1.10
N GLY A 441 -11.96 -8.32 1.64
CA GLY A 441 -11.80 -7.03 2.32
C GLY A 441 -11.32 -7.20 3.75
N VAL A 442 -10.26 -6.51 4.16
CA VAL A 442 -9.74 -6.49 5.52
C VAL A 442 -10.17 -5.21 6.21
N VAL A 443 -10.69 -5.33 7.43
CA VAL A 443 -11.17 -4.20 8.23
C VAL A 443 -10.90 -4.43 9.73
N ARG A 444 -10.59 -3.38 10.49
CA ARG A 444 -10.50 -3.43 11.95
C ARG A 444 -11.88 -3.18 12.58
N THR A 445 -12.02 -3.43 13.88
CA THR A 445 -13.20 -3.03 14.70
C THR A 445 -13.26 -1.52 14.98
N PHE A 446 -12.24 -0.76 14.62
CA PHE A 446 -12.13 0.69 14.75
C PHE A 446 -11.41 1.26 13.53
N THR A 447 -11.36 2.58 13.36
CA THR A 447 -10.78 3.20 12.14
C THR A 447 -9.44 3.87 12.46
N PRO A 448 -8.29 3.24 12.14
CA PRO A 448 -6.99 3.90 12.25
C PRO A 448 -6.72 4.79 11.03
N ARG A 449 -5.88 5.81 11.22
CA ARG A 449 -5.32 6.60 10.13
C ARG A 449 -3.99 7.20 10.53
N HIS A 450 -2.99 7.05 9.68
CA HIS A 450 -1.72 7.72 9.85
C HIS A 450 -1.71 9.07 9.12
N GLY A 451 -1.31 10.13 9.82
CA GLY A 451 -1.09 11.44 9.21
C GLY A 451 -2.32 12.36 9.04
N PRO A 452 -2.13 13.49 8.34
CA PRO A 452 -3.10 14.58 8.18
C PRO A 452 -4.18 14.25 7.14
N GLY A 453 -5.35 14.87 7.23
CA GLY A 453 -6.53 14.62 6.38
C GLY A 453 -7.73 14.03 7.15
N PRO A 454 -8.84 13.69 6.46
CA PRO A 454 -10.10 13.44 7.14
C PRO A 454 -10.09 12.10 7.90
N LEU A 455 -10.55 12.14 9.14
CA LEU A 455 -10.95 10.99 9.94
C LEU A 455 -12.19 11.42 10.73
N VAL A 456 -13.37 11.31 10.12
CA VAL A 456 -14.61 11.88 10.66
C VAL A 456 -14.93 11.31 12.06
N THR A 457 -14.57 10.06 12.32
CA THR A 457 -14.80 9.38 13.60
C THR A 457 -13.66 9.53 14.60
N GLU A 458 -12.66 10.40 14.35
CA GLU A 458 -11.49 10.57 15.23
C GLU A 458 -11.91 10.87 16.67
N GLU A 459 -11.34 10.12 17.60
CA GLU A 459 -11.54 10.31 19.04
C GLU A 459 -10.18 10.22 19.75
N PRO A 460 -9.60 11.35 20.21
CA PRO A 460 -8.29 11.37 20.86
C PRO A 460 -8.18 10.41 22.06
N ARG A 461 -9.26 10.19 22.81
CA ARG A 461 -9.25 9.22 23.92
C ARG A 461 -9.07 7.79 23.44
N LEU A 462 -9.62 7.42 22.28
CA LEU A 462 -9.37 6.10 21.68
C LEU A 462 -7.92 5.97 21.22
N THR A 463 -7.33 7.04 20.68
CA THR A 463 -5.92 7.03 20.28
C THR A 463 -5.00 6.75 21.47
N ALA A 464 -5.29 7.33 22.64
CA ALA A 464 -4.57 7.03 23.87
C ALA A 464 -4.85 5.63 24.43
N ALA A 465 -6.08 5.13 24.28
CA ALA A 465 -6.50 3.85 24.86
C ALA A 465 -6.19 2.62 23.98
N LEU A 466 -5.98 2.81 22.67
CA LEU A 466 -5.61 1.78 21.70
C LEU A 466 -4.29 2.16 20.99
N PRO A 467 -3.15 2.24 21.70
CA PRO A 467 -1.87 2.49 21.06
C PRO A 467 -1.51 1.30 20.14
N ASP A 468 -0.99 1.59 18.96
CA ASP A 468 -0.46 0.57 18.06
C ASP A 468 1.04 0.38 18.34
N ARG A 469 1.44 -0.84 18.70
CA ARG A 469 2.83 -1.16 19.07
C ARG A 469 3.82 -0.93 17.94
N TYR A 470 3.37 -1.02 16.69
CA TYR A 470 4.23 -0.98 15.52
C TYR A 470 3.97 0.25 14.63
N ASN A 471 2.93 1.02 14.93
CA ASN A 471 2.60 2.27 14.23
C ASN A 471 2.70 3.46 15.20
N GLY A 472 3.91 4.03 15.31
CA GLY A 472 4.17 5.26 16.06
C GLY A 472 4.19 6.51 15.19
N THR A 473 4.49 7.67 15.78
CA THR A 473 4.61 8.93 15.02
C THR A 473 5.84 8.90 14.10
N GLY A 474 5.61 8.91 12.80
CA GLY A 474 6.65 9.00 11.77
C GLY A 474 7.08 10.44 11.49
N PRO A 475 8.37 10.70 11.15
CA PRO A 475 8.86 12.04 10.85
C PRO A 475 8.15 12.68 9.64
N TRP A 476 7.74 11.84 8.68
CA TRP A 476 7.08 12.25 7.44
C TRP A 476 5.57 12.07 7.53
N GLN A 477 5.14 10.88 7.91
CA GLN A 477 3.75 10.45 7.90
C GLN A 477 2.93 11.06 9.04
N GLY A 478 3.54 11.63 10.08
CA GLY A 478 2.83 12.26 11.19
C GLY A 478 2.37 11.28 12.27
N ALA A 479 1.28 11.60 12.97
CA ALA A 479 0.78 10.79 14.08
C ALA A 479 -0.15 9.65 13.62
N PHE A 480 -0.16 8.56 14.38
CA PHE A 480 -1.20 7.52 14.29
C PHE A 480 -2.45 7.99 15.06
N ARG A 481 -3.60 8.03 14.39
CA ARG A 481 -4.87 8.54 14.93
C ARG A 481 -5.92 7.45 14.86
N VAL A 482 -6.80 7.42 15.86
CA VAL A 482 -7.84 6.40 15.99
C VAL A 482 -9.20 7.05 16.10
N GLY A 483 -10.15 6.48 15.35
CA GLY A 483 -11.57 6.79 15.46
C GLY A 483 -12.41 5.54 15.67
N HIS A 484 -13.69 5.76 15.98
CA HIS A 484 -14.69 4.68 16.01
C HIS A 484 -14.86 4.02 14.63
N PHE A 485 -15.55 2.88 14.57
CA PHE A 485 -15.81 2.20 13.30
C PHE A 485 -16.68 3.07 12.39
N ASP A 486 -16.19 3.34 11.18
CA ASP A 486 -16.83 4.27 10.25
C ASP A 486 -17.53 3.52 9.10
N ALA A 487 -18.80 3.14 9.32
CA ALA A 487 -19.56 2.42 8.32
C ALA A 487 -19.82 3.25 7.06
N VAL A 488 -19.80 4.59 7.13
CA VAL A 488 -19.98 5.45 5.95
C VAL A 488 -18.75 5.34 5.04
N ALA A 489 -17.56 5.54 5.60
CA ALA A 489 -16.31 5.44 4.85
C ALA A 489 -16.07 4.01 4.34
N TYR A 490 -16.31 2.98 5.15
CA TYR A 490 -16.11 1.60 4.72
C TYR A 490 -17.11 1.14 3.64
N ARG A 491 -18.39 1.59 3.68
CA ARG A 491 -19.33 1.33 2.58
C ARG A 491 -18.89 2.00 1.28
N TYR A 492 -18.38 3.23 1.36
CA TYR A 492 -17.77 3.90 0.22
C TYR A 492 -16.60 3.08 -0.37
N ALA A 493 -15.71 2.56 0.47
CA ALA A 493 -14.61 1.70 0.02
C ALA A 493 -15.10 0.42 -0.66
N VAL A 494 -16.12 -0.26 -0.11
CA VAL A 494 -16.72 -1.44 -0.75
C VAL A 494 -17.32 -1.09 -2.11
N GLU A 495 -18.02 0.04 -2.22
CA GLU A 495 -18.62 0.51 -3.47
C GLU A 495 -17.55 0.80 -4.53
N VAL A 496 -16.48 1.52 -4.16
CA VAL A 496 -15.31 1.80 -5.01
C VAL A 496 -14.64 0.52 -5.51
N CYS A 497 -14.55 -0.51 -4.66
CA CYS A 497 -14.01 -1.82 -5.03
C CYS A 497 -14.92 -2.62 -5.99
N GLY A 498 -16.14 -2.16 -6.27
CA GLY A 498 -17.15 -2.93 -7.00
C GLY A 498 -17.65 -4.14 -6.20
N GLY A 499 -17.59 -4.06 -4.87
CA GLY A 499 -17.97 -5.14 -3.95
C GLY A 499 -16.79 -5.96 -3.41
N VAL A 500 -17.08 -6.76 -2.39
CA VAL A 500 -16.19 -7.77 -1.81
C VAL A 500 -16.98 -9.07 -1.62
N ASP A 501 -16.32 -10.21 -1.79
CA ASP A 501 -16.97 -11.52 -1.60
C ASP A 501 -17.03 -11.90 -0.11
N ALA A 502 -16.04 -11.44 0.66
CA ALA A 502 -15.92 -11.77 2.07
C ALA A 502 -15.07 -10.75 2.84
N LEU A 503 -15.17 -10.81 4.17
CA LEU A 503 -14.45 -9.95 5.10
C LEU A 503 -13.51 -10.74 6.02
N ALA A 504 -12.33 -10.16 6.26
CA ALA A 504 -11.46 -10.50 7.38
C ALA A 504 -11.52 -9.36 8.41
N VAL A 505 -12.02 -9.66 9.61
CA VAL A 505 -12.12 -8.68 10.69
C VAL A 505 -10.98 -8.87 11.67
N THR A 506 -10.19 -7.82 11.87
CA THR A 506 -9.07 -7.80 12.81
C THR A 506 -9.36 -6.94 14.03
N HIS A 507 -8.53 -7.10 15.06
CA HIS A 507 -8.66 -6.40 16.34
C HIS A 507 -10.00 -6.66 17.05
N LEU A 508 -10.51 -7.89 17.01
CA LEU A 508 -11.71 -8.29 17.76
C LEU A 508 -11.49 -8.33 19.28
N ASP A 509 -10.24 -8.23 19.72
CA ASP A 509 -9.83 -8.00 21.11
C ASP A 509 -10.00 -6.54 21.56
N ALA A 510 -10.00 -5.56 20.65
CA ALA A 510 -10.10 -4.14 21.03
C ALA A 510 -11.44 -3.75 21.70
N PRO A 511 -12.62 -4.22 21.24
CA PRO A 511 -13.89 -3.95 21.92
C PRO A 511 -13.96 -4.45 23.37
N TRP A 512 -13.13 -5.42 23.76
CA TRP A 512 -13.05 -5.91 25.15
C TRP A 512 -12.21 -5.01 26.05
N GLN A 513 -11.37 -4.16 25.45
CA GLN A 513 -10.47 -3.24 26.14
C GLN A 513 -11.09 -1.86 26.26
N VAL A 514 -11.74 -1.39 25.20
CA VAL A 514 -12.33 -0.05 25.13
C VAL A 514 -13.72 -0.10 24.50
N PRO A 515 -14.65 0.75 24.96
CA PRO A 515 -15.94 0.90 24.30
C PRO A 515 -15.78 1.47 22.88
N LEU A 516 -16.31 0.76 21.90
CA LEU A 516 -16.33 1.18 20.50
C LEU A 516 -17.78 1.34 20.03
N GLY A 517 -18.04 2.40 19.28
CA GLY A 517 -19.31 2.65 18.59
C GLY A 517 -19.17 2.56 17.08
N VAL A 518 -20.32 2.68 16.39
CA VAL A 518 -20.40 2.65 14.93
C VAL A 518 -21.03 3.94 14.41
N CYS A 519 -20.30 4.64 13.55
CA CYS A 519 -20.79 5.80 12.81
C CYS A 519 -21.51 5.33 11.54
N HIS A 520 -22.79 5.71 11.38
CA HIS A 520 -23.62 5.30 10.25
C HIS A 520 -24.00 6.43 9.31
N ALA A 521 -23.73 7.66 9.71
CA ALA A 521 -23.97 8.86 8.93
C ALA A 521 -23.07 9.98 9.42
N TYR A 522 -22.88 10.98 8.58
CA TYR A 522 -22.23 12.22 8.93
C TYR A 522 -23.25 13.36 8.94
N ARG A 523 -22.97 14.38 9.74
CA ARG A 523 -23.58 15.70 9.63
C ARG A 523 -22.55 16.65 9.03
N VAL A 524 -22.87 17.28 7.91
CA VAL A 524 -21.98 18.23 7.26
C VAL A 524 -22.80 19.32 6.58
N ASP A 525 -22.43 20.58 6.84
CA ASP A 525 -23.13 21.76 6.29
C ASP A 525 -24.66 21.73 6.56
N GLY A 526 -25.07 21.21 7.72
CA GLY A 526 -26.48 21.08 8.13
C GLY A 526 -27.23 19.87 7.53
N GLU A 527 -26.60 19.11 6.63
CA GLU A 527 -27.17 17.92 6.00
C GLU A 527 -26.73 16.65 6.72
N ARG A 528 -27.63 15.66 6.83
CA ARG A 528 -27.29 14.29 7.23
C ARG A 528 -27.06 13.43 5.99
N ILE A 529 -25.84 12.90 5.84
CA ILE A 529 -25.47 11.99 4.74
C ILE A 529 -25.06 10.63 5.29
N ASP A 530 -25.48 9.54 4.68
CA ASP A 530 -25.08 8.17 5.06
C ASP A 530 -24.32 7.44 3.95
N ARG A 531 -24.16 8.08 2.79
CA ARG A 531 -23.42 7.57 1.64
C ARG A 531 -22.58 8.68 1.03
N LEU A 532 -21.31 8.36 0.73
CA LEU A 532 -20.42 9.27 0.00
C LEU A 532 -20.56 9.03 -1.51
N PRO A 533 -20.48 10.08 -2.34
CA PRO A 533 -20.56 9.92 -3.78
C PRO A 533 -19.31 9.24 -4.35
N VAL A 534 -19.50 8.19 -5.15
CA VAL A 534 -18.46 7.64 -6.01
C VAL A 534 -18.47 8.41 -7.33
N GLY A 535 -17.73 9.52 -7.38
CA GLY A 535 -17.51 10.25 -8.63
C GLY A 535 -16.62 9.47 -9.63
N PRO A 536 -16.37 10.04 -10.82
CA PRO A 536 -15.50 9.44 -11.84
C PRO A 536 -14.09 9.12 -11.31
N ARG A 537 -13.44 8.13 -11.94
CA ARG A 537 -12.00 7.89 -11.80
C ARG A 537 -11.24 9.11 -12.33
N GLU A 538 -10.05 9.37 -11.80
CA GLU A 538 -9.15 10.46 -12.24
C GLU A 538 -9.67 11.89 -11.99
N ASP A 539 -10.83 12.04 -11.33
CA ASP A 539 -11.36 13.33 -10.89
C ASP A 539 -10.77 13.78 -9.54
N LEU A 540 -9.50 14.23 -9.56
CA LEU A 540 -8.81 14.71 -8.37
C LEU A 540 -9.43 15.99 -7.78
N ALA A 541 -10.06 16.83 -8.61
CA ALA A 541 -10.73 18.04 -8.16
C ALA A 541 -11.98 17.69 -7.34
N GLY A 542 -12.83 16.79 -7.83
CA GLY A 542 -13.96 16.26 -7.09
C GLY A 542 -13.54 15.50 -5.83
N ARG A 543 -12.40 14.78 -5.86
CA ARG A 543 -11.84 14.17 -4.64
C ARG A 543 -11.44 15.24 -3.62
N ALA A 544 -10.77 16.31 -4.03
CA ALA A 544 -10.37 17.38 -3.13
C ALA A 544 -11.58 18.10 -2.49
N GLU A 545 -12.66 18.31 -3.25
CA GLU A 545 -13.91 18.88 -2.74
C GLU A 545 -14.56 17.95 -1.71
N LEU A 546 -14.65 16.65 -2.01
CA LEU A 546 -15.15 15.65 -1.06
C LEU A 546 -14.31 15.64 0.22
N THR A 547 -12.98 15.63 0.11
CA THR A 547 -12.07 15.73 1.25
C THR A 547 -12.34 16.97 2.09
N ALA A 548 -12.46 18.15 1.46
CA ALA A 548 -12.73 19.40 2.16
C ALA A 548 -14.07 19.35 2.92
N ARG A 549 -15.08 18.69 2.35
CA ARG A 549 -16.37 18.45 3.00
C ARG A 549 -16.21 17.52 4.21
N LEU A 550 -15.48 16.41 4.07
CA LEU A 550 -15.22 15.46 5.15
C LEU A 550 -14.40 16.06 6.30
N MET A 551 -13.50 17.00 6.03
CA MET A 551 -12.73 17.70 7.07
C MET A 551 -13.61 18.54 8.02
N ARG A 552 -14.85 18.86 7.64
CA ARG A 552 -15.83 19.60 8.47
C ARG A 552 -17.00 18.72 8.93
N ALA A 553 -16.98 17.43 8.61
CA ALA A 553 -18.07 16.53 8.93
C ALA A 553 -18.01 16.08 10.38
N GLU A 554 -19.17 15.89 10.99
CA GLU A 554 -19.33 15.33 12.34
C GLU A 554 -19.95 13.93 12.27
N PRO A 555 -19.46 12.95 13.05
CA PRO A 555 -19.98 11.60 13.02
C PRO A 555 -21.34 11.51 13.72
N VAL A 556 -22.22 10.63 13.22
CA VAL A 556 -23.48 10.29 13.87
C VAL A 556 -23.52 8.79 14.16
N TYR A 557 -23.51 8.48 15.45
CA TYR A 557 -23.44 7.12 15.97
C TYR A 557 -24.82 6.47 16.12
N GLN A 558 -24.88 5.13 15.98
CA GLN A 558 -26.09 4.37 16.33
C GLN A 558 -26.14 4.13 17.84
N VAL A 559 -27.29 4.44 18.44
CA VAL A 559 -27.60 4.14 19.84
C VAL A 559 -28.07 2.68 19.95
N GLN A 560 -27.36 1.83 20.68
CA GLN A 560 -27.78 0.45 20.99
C GLN A 560 -28.45 0.38 22.37
N ARG A 561 -29.61 -0.30 22.45
CA ARG A 561 -30.30 -0.54 23.73
C ARG A 561 -29.39 -1.36 24.66
N GLY A 562 -29.12 -0.84 25.86
CA GLY A 562 -28.29 -1.50 26.88
C GLY A 562 -26.84 -1.00 26.95
N ALA A 563 -26.45 -0.02 26.13
CA ALA A 563 -25.13 0.55 26.18
C ALA A 563 -24.88 1.35 27.48
N GLN A 564 -23.68 1.16 28.04
CA GLN A 564 -23.21 1.87 29.22
C GLN A 564 -22.59 3.22 28.82
N ARG A 565 -22.86 4.25 29.62
CA ARG A 565 -22.27 5.59 29.52
C ARG A 565 -20.77 5.49 29.82
N TYR A 566 -19.87 6.04 29.00
CA TYR A 566 -18.44 5.96 29.34
C TYR A 566 -17.56 7.14 28.90
N TRP A 567 -17.73 8.24 29.61
CA TRP A 567 -16.63 8.92 30.32
C TRP A 567 -17.27 9.64 31.53
N PRO A 568 -16.63 9.71 32.71
CA PRO A 568 -17.06 10.68 33.74
C PRO A 568 -17.07 12.08 33.11
N ASP A 569 -18.00 12.93 33.54
CA ASP A 569 -18.30 14.27 33.00
C ASP A 569 -17.17 15.31 33.19
N ASP A 570 -15.93 14.93 32.86
CA ASP A 570 -14.74 15.76 33.03
C ASP A 570 -14.42 16.43 31.68
N GLY A 571 -15.27 17.38 31.26
CA GLY A 571 -14.94 18.37 30.22
C GLY A 571 -15.14 17.95 28.76
N CYS A 572 -15.98 16.96 28.45
CA CYS A 572 -16.37 16.67 27.06
C CYS A 572 -17.39 17.71 26.55
N PRO A 573 -17.20 18.34 25.37
CA PRO A 573 -18.15 19.30 24.82
C PRO A 573 -19.47 18.68 24.31
N HIS A 574 -19.61 17.35 24.34
CA HIS A 574 -20.80 16.62 23.88
C HIS A 574 -21.71 16.23 25.06
N ARG A 575 -23.03 16.41 24.91
CA ARG A 575 -24.00 16.22 26.00
C ARG A 575 -24.15 14.74 26.40
N ALA A 576 -24.40 14.53 27.68
CA ALA A 576 -24.64 13.25 28.34
C ALA A 576 -25.73 12.35 27.71
N GLU A 577 -26.70 12.95 27.03
CA GLU A 577 -27.92 12.32 26.54
C GLU A 577 -27.74 11.59 25.20
N ASP A 578 -26.57 11.74 24.55
CA ASP A 578 -26.27 11.17 23.23
C ASP A 578 -25.54 9.80 23.29
N TRP A 579 -25.18 9.32 24.48
CA TRP A 579 -24.24 8.19 24.64
C TRP A 579 -24.88 6.95 25.24
N SER A 580 -25.48 6.13 24.37
CA SER A 580 -25.55 4.68 24.57
C SER A 580 -25.21 3.96 23.24
N THR A 581 -24.00 4.20 22.73
CA THR A 581 -23.60 3.89 21.34
C THR A 581 -22.62 2.72 21.20
N THR A 582 -22.34 1.99 22.28
CA THR A 582 -21.34 0.91 22.28
C THR A 582 -21.93 -0.41 21.82
N VAL A 583 -21.14 -1.15 21.03
CA VAL A 583 -21.50 -2.48 20.54
C VAL A 583 -20.93 -3.55 21.47
N GLU A 584 -21.75 -4.54 21.86
CA GLU A 584 -21.27 -5.67 22.65
C GLU A 584 -20.08 -6.36 21.94
N PRO A 585 -18.95 -6.65 22.63
CA PRO A 585 -17.75 -7.19 22.02
C PRO A 585 -17.98 -8.42 21.12
N ARG A 586 -18.92 -9.29 21.50
CA ARG A 586 -19.26 -10.51 20.74
C ARG A 586 -20.05 -10.25 19.45
N ALA A 587 -20.71 -9.10 19.34
CA ALA A 587 -21.57 -8.75 18.21
C ALA A 587 -20.78 -8.15 17.03
N TRP A 588 -19.55 -7.69 17.23
CA TRP A 588 -18.74 -6.99 16.22
C TRP A 588 -18.62 -7.69 14.87
N PRO A 589 -18.36 -9.02 14.78
CA PRO A 589 -18.33 -9.68 13.48
C PRO A 589 -19.63 -9.53 12.69
N ASN A 590 -20.79 -9.62 13.35
CA ASN A 590 -22.09 -9.49 12.70
C ASN A 590 -22.40 -8.03 12.37
N VAL A 591 -22.09 -7.10 13.28
CA VAL A 591 -22.30 -5.66 13.05
C VAL A 591 -21.52 -5.18 11.83
N ILE A 592 -20.26 -5.62 11.67
CA ILE A 592 -19.44 -5.30 10.50
C ILE A 592 -19.99 -5.98 9.24
N ALA A 593 -20.38 -7.26 9.34
CA ALA A 593 -20.98 -7.97 8.21
C ALA A 593 -22.22 -7.25 7.67
N ASP A 594 -23.12 -6.86 8.57
CA ASP A 594 -24.36 -6.15 8.24
C ASP A 594 -24.07 -4.75 7.70
N ALA A 595 -23.13 -4.02 8.29
CA ALA A 595 -22.76 -2.68 7.85
C ALA A 595 -22.17 -2.65 6.43
N LEU A 596 -21.41 -3.69 6.05
CA LEU A 596 -20.69 -3.75 4.78
C LEU A 596 -21.33 -4.68 3.74
N GLY A 597 -22.40 -5.39 4.12
CA GLY A 597 -23.14 -6.28 3.22
C GLY A 597 -22.35 -7.51 2.76
N ALA A 598 -21.37 -7.99 3.54
CA ALA A 598 -20.50 -9.10 3.17
C ALA A 598 -20.19 -10.02 4.37
N PRO A 599 -20.07 -11.34 4.17
CA PRO A 599 -19.85 -12.28 5.27
C PRO A 599 -18.43 -12.19 5.84
N VAL A 600 -18.32 -12.22 7.17
CA VAL A 600 -17.02 -12.37 7.85
C VAL A 600 -16.58 -13.83 7.80
N VAL A 601 -15.44 -14.10 7.15
CA VAL A 601 -14.87 -15.44 6.95
C VAL A 601 -13.57 -15.66 7.72
N VAL A 602 -12.86 -14.59 8.09
CA VAL A 602 -11.70 -14.63 8.98
C VAL A 602 -11.90 -13.68 10.16
N ARG A 603 -11.60 -14.16 11.37
CA ARG A 603 -11.63 -13.40 12.62
C ARG A 603 -10.23 -13.39 13.22
N SER A 604 -9.79 -12.23 13.68
CA SER A 604 -8.49 -12.04 14.31
C SER A 604 -8.65 -11.30 15.63
N SER A 605 -8.25 -11.94 16.72
CA SER A 605 -8.32 -11.38 18.09
C SER A 605 -6.94 -11.13 18.70
N GLY A 606 -5.92 -10.99 17.87
CA GLY A 606 -4.55 -10.75 18.33
C GLY A 606 -3.52 -10.71 17.18
N PRO A 607 -2.27 -10.36 17.49
CA PRO A 607 -1.24 -10.13 16.49
C PRO A 607 -0.63 -11.42 15.93
N ARG A 608 -0.66 -12.54 16.65
CA ARG A 608 0.01 -13.79 16.27
C ARG A 608 -0.77 -14.55 15.20
N THR A 609 -0.10 -15.34 14.37
CA THR A 609 -0.77 -16.19 13.37
C THR A 609 -1.89 -17.04 13.98
N GLY A 610 -1.64 -17.66 15.15
CA GLY A 610 -2.59 -18.51 15.86
C GLY A 610 -3.82 -17.78 16.41
N ASP A 611 -3.81 -16.46 16.47
CA ASP A 611 -4.96 -15.65 16.93
C ASP A 611 -6.06 -15.53 15.86
N LYS A 612 -5.87 -16.17 14.69
CA LYS A 612 -6.73 -16.06 13.52
C LYS A 612 -7.51 -17.35 13.36
N ALA A 613 -8.83 -17.22 13.23
CA ALA A 613 -9.74 -18.33 13.06
C ALA A 613 -10.62 -18.13 11.83
N GLN A 614 -10.93 -19.23 11.16
CA GLN A 614 -12.01 -19.21 10.19
C GLN A 614 -13.34 -19.06 10.91
N ALA A 615 -14.16 -18.12 10.47
CA ALA A 615 -15.54 -18.06 10.91
C ALA A 615 -16.34 -19.15 10.18
N SER A 616 -17.13 -19.93 10.92
CA SER A 616 -18.24 -20.64 10.32
C SER A 616 -19.16 -19.60 9.70
N VAL A 617 -19.40 -19.70 8.39
CA VAL A 617 -20.37 -18.83 7.69
C VAL A 617 -21.76 -19.23 8.16
N LEU A 618 -22.16 -18.74 9.33
CA LEU A 618 -23.54 -18.76 9.80
C LEU A 618 -24.16 -17.45 9.34
N LEU A 619 -24.60 -17.40 8.07
CA LEU A 619 -25.52 -16.35 7.67
C LEU A 619 -26.82 -16.58 8.44
N SER A 620 -27.21 -15.61 9.26
CA SER A 620 -28.54 -15.59 9.86
C SER A 620 -29.56 -15.50 8.73
N SER A 621 -30.24 -16.60 8.46
CA SER A 621 -31.47 -16.58 7.69
C SER A 621 -32.55 -15.88 8.52
N ASN A 622 -32.64 -14.56 8.37
CA ASN A 622 -33.72 -13.64 8.78
C ASN A 622 -33.26 -12.23 8.33
N LYS A 623 -33.91 -11.47 7.45
CA LYS A 623 -35.24 -11.47 6.83
C LYS A 623 -35.12 -10.78 5.48
#